data_AF-A0A2E0YV76-F1
#
_entry.id   AF-A0A2E0YV76-F1
#
_cell.length_a   1.000
_cell.length_b   1.000
_cell.length_c   1.000
_cell.angle_alpha   90.00
_cell.angle_beta   90.00
_cell.angle_gamma   90.00
#
_symmetry.space_group_name_H-M   'P 1'
#
loop_
_entity.id
_entity.type
_entity.pdbx_description
1 polymer ?
#
loop_
_entity_poly.entity_id
_entity_poly.type
_entity_poly.pdbx_seq_one_letter_code
_entity_poly.pdbx_strand_id
1 'polypeptide(L)' 'MYFDSVEAMLAMEGHGVFVWSAYVVTAVVIALILLLPLRRQRRLLRELAADERRARAVAANARGSS' A
#
# COMPACT_ATOMS: atom_id res chain seq x y z
N MET A 1 -42.26 -0.02 -7.75
CA MET A 1 -40.93 -0.25 -7.15
C MET A 1 -39.94 0.52 -8.00
N TYR A 2 -39.25 1.53 -7.45
CA TYR A 2 -38.42 2.49 -8.24
C TYR A 2 -36.94 2.08 -8.33
N PHE A 3 -36.58 0.93 -7.77
CA PHE A 3 -35.21 0.41 -7.77
C PHE A 3 -35.25 -1.07 -8.14
N ASP A 4 -35.55 -1.39 -9.40
CA ASP A 4 -35.71 -2.78 -9.84
C ASP A 4 -34.39 -3.56 -9.96
N SER A 5 -33.22 -2.95 -9.73
CA SER A 5 -31.96 -3.68 -9.51
C SER A 5 -30.75 -2.75 -9.38
N VAL A 6 -29.74 -3.20 -8.64
CA VAL A 6 -28.37 -2.64 -8.68
C VAL A 6 -27.83 -2.63 -10.13
N GLU A 7 -28.33 -3.55 -10.94
CA GLU A 7 -28.06 -3.70 -12.37
C GLU A 7 -28.57 -2.53 -13.22
N ALA A 8 -29.75 -1.96 -12.94
CA ALA A 8 -30.20 -0.74 -13.61
C ALA A 8 -29.34 0.50 -13.28
N MET A 9 -28.80 0.54 -12.05
CA MET A 9 -27.82 1.56 -11.62
C MET A 9 -26.45 1.39 -12.28
N LEU A 10 -26.00 0.15 -12.47
CA LEU A 10 -24.77 -0.20 -13.20
C LEU A 10 -24.92 -0.03 -14.72
N ALA A 11 -26.12 -0.25 -15.24
CA ALA A 11 -26.39 -0.20 -16.67
C ALA A 11 -26.70 1.22 -17.14
N MET A 12 -27.25 2.12 -16.30
CA MET A 12 -27.47 3.56 -16.56
C MET A 12 -27.51 3.93 -18.07
N GLU A 13 -28.52 3.42 -18.79
CA GLU A 13 -28.67 3.57 -20.26
C GLU A 13 -27.36 3.41 -21.09
N GLY A 14 -26.56 2.40 -20.79
CA GLY A 14 -25.31 2.07 -21.49
C GLY A 14 -24.05 2.83 -21.04
N HIS A 15 -24.14 3.77 -20.10
CA HIS A 15 -23.01 4.62 -19.72
C HIS A 15 -22.29 4.21 -18.44
N GLY A 16 -22.86 3.29 -17.65
CA GLY A 16 -22.30 2.94 -16.35
C GLY A 16 -20.91 2.32 -16.43
N VAL A 17 -20.57 1.61 -17.52
CA VAL A 17 -19.20 1.06 -17.73
C VAL A 17 -18.14 2.16 -17.65
N PHE A 18 -18.39 3.34 -18.22
CA PHE A 18 -17.45 4.46 -18.18
C PHE A 18 -17.29 5.01 -16.77
N VAL A 19 -18.41 5.22 -16.06
CA VAL A 19 -18.42 5.77 -14.70
C VAL A 19 -17.69 4.83 -13.74
N TRP A 20 -18.05 3.55 -13.75
CA TRP A 20 -17.43 2.55 -12.90
C TRP A 20 -15.96 2.33 -13.24
N SER A 21 -15.58 2.38 -14.52
CA SER A 21 -14.16 2.32 -14.91
C SER A 21 -13.37 3.50 -14.34
N ALA A 22 -13.91 4.72 -14.37
CA ALA A 22 -13.26 5.89 -13.79
C ALA A 22 -13.12 5.76 -12.26
N TYR A 23 -14.14 5.25 -11.57
CA TYR A 23 -14.07 4.96 -10.13
C TYR A 23 -13.01 3.90 -9.81
N VAL A 24 -12.97 2.81 -10.58
CA VAL A 24 -11.97 1.74 -10.40
C VAL A 24 -10.56 2.27 -10.63
N VAL A 25 -10.33 3.01 -11.72
CA VAL A 25 -9.03 3.63 -12.00
C VAL A 25 -8.62 4.57 -10.88
N THR A 26 -9.54 5.42 -10.41
CA THR A 26 -9.27 6.34 -9.30
C THR A 26 -8.93 5.59 -8.02
N ALA A 27 -9.71 4.55 -7.68
CA ALA A 27 -9.46 3.72 -6.51
C ALA A 27 -8.10 3.02 -6.57
N VAL A 28 -7.72 2.52 -7.76
CA VAL A 28 -6.39 1.92 -7.99
C VAL A 28 -5.28 2.95 -7.81
N VAL A 29 -5.42 4.15 -8.37
CA VAL A 29 -4.43 5.23 -8.21
C VAL A 29 -4.27 5.60 -6.73
N ILE A 30 -5.37 5.79 -6.00
CA ILE A 30 -5.33 6.07 -4.55
C ILE A 30 -4.65 4.92 -3.80
N ALA A 31 -5.01 3.68 -4.10
CA ALA A 31 -4.40 2.51 -3.47
C ALA A 31 -2.89 2.45 -3.74
N LEU A 32 -2.44 2.75 -4.96
CA LEU A 32 -1.02 2.81 -5.30
C LEU A 32 -0.30 3.92 -4.53
N ILE A 33 -0.89 5.12 -4.46
CA ILE A 33 -0.35 6.26 -3.71
C ILE A 33 -0.15 5.90 -2.23
N LEU A 34 -1.04 5.09 -1.64
CA LEU A 34 -0.91 4.66 -0.24
C LEU A 34 0.05 3.47 -0.08
N LEU A 35 -0.02 2.47 -0.97
CA LEU A 35 0.74 1.22 -0.84
C LEU A 35 2.23 1.38 -1.17
N LEU A 36 2.59 2.19 -2.16
CA LEU A 36 3.99 2.43 -2.53
C LEU A 36 4.84 3.00 -1.38
N PRO A 37 4.46 4.12 -0.73
CA PRO A 37 5.22 4.68 0.36
C PRO A 37 5.22 3.77 1.59
N LEU A 38 4.12 3.07 1.89
CA LEU A 38 4.11 2.08 2.98
C LEU A 38 5.11 0.95 2.74
N ARG A 39 5.20 0.43 1.52
CA ARG A 39 6.19 -0.60 1.17
C ARG A 39 7.61 -0.08 1.28
N ARG A 40 7.85 1.18 0.85
CA ARG A 40 9.16 1.83 0.95
C ARG A 40 9.58 2.07 2.40
N GLN A 41 8.67 2.58 3.24
CA GLN A 41 8.91 2.82 4.66
C GLN A 41 9.27 1.53 5.39
N ARG A 42 8.53 0.44 5.13
CA ARG A 42 8.85 -0.88 5.70
C ARG A 42 10.23 -1.39 5.29
N ARG A 43 10.69 -1.09 4.08
CA ARG A 43 12.04 -1.46 3.63
C ARG A 43 13.12 -0.67 4.38
N LEU A 44 12.95 0.64 4.51
CA LEU A 44 13.88 1.51 5.22
C LEU A 44 13.99 1.14 6.72
N LEU A 45 12.86 0.87 7.38
CA LEU A 45 12.88 0.45 8.79
C LEU A 45 13.60 -0.89 9.00
N ARG A 46 13.50 -1.82 8.05
CA ARG A 46 14.24 -3.09 8.11
C ARG A 46 15.73 -2.89 7.94
N GLU A 47 16.14 -2.00 7.05
CA GLU A 47 17.55 -1.65 6.84
C GLU A 47 18.14 -1.02 8.11
N LEU A 48 17.47 -0.04 8.70
CA LEU A 48 17.88 0.58 9.97
C LEU A 48 17.99 -0.44 11.11
N ALA A 49 16.99 -1.33 11.24
CA ALA A 49 17.02 -2.37 12.28
C ALA A 49 18.18 -3.37 12.08
N ALA A 50 18.58 -3.63 10.84
CA ALA A 50 19.74 -4.48 10.56
C ALA A 50 21.06 -3.77 10.89
N ASP A 51 21.17 -2.47 10.64
CA ASP A 51 22.34 -1.66 10.97
C ASP A 51 22.57 -1.57 12.47
N GLU A 52 21.52 -1.32 13.26
CA GLU A 52 21.63 -1.29 14.72
C GLU A 52 22.13 -2.61 15.30
N ARG A 53 21.65 -3.75 14.77
CA ARG A 53 22.10 -5.09 15.21
C ARG A 53 23.58 -5.29 14.94
N ARG A 54 24.07 -4.87 13.76
CA ARG A 54 25.49 -4.94 13.40
C ARG A 54 26.34 -4.04 14.29
N ALA A 55 25.92 -2.80 14.53
CA ALA A 55 26.63 -1.87 15.41
C ALA A 55 26.74 -2.41 16.85
N ARG A 56 25.66 -2.99 17.39
CA ARG A 56 25.66 -3.61 18.73
C ARG A 56 26.57 -4.84 18.80
N ALA A 57 26.60 -5.67 17.75
CA ALA A 57 27.48 -6.85 17.71
C ALA A 57 28.97 -6.45 17.71
N VAL A 58 29.35 -5.43 16.93
CA VAL A 58 30.73 -4.90 16.92
C VAL A 58 31.11 -4.34 18.29
N ALA A 59 30.23 -3.56 18.92
CA ALA A 59 30.47 -3.00 20.25
C ALA A 59 30.54 -4.07 21.36
N ALA A 60 29.80 -5.16 21.23
CA ALA A 60 29.88 -6.29 22.16
C ALA A 60 31.21 -7.05 22.03
N ASN A 61 31.68 -7.26 20.79
CA ASN A 61 32.95 -7.95 20.54
C ASN A 61 34.17 -7.15 21.03
N ALA A 62 34.14 -5.82 20.90
CA ALA A 62 35.19 -4.93 21.39
C ALA A 62 35.32 -4.87 22.92
N ARG A 63 34.25 -5.23 23.66
CA ARG A 63 34.26 -5.29 25.14
C ARG A 63 34.74 -6.64 25.69
N GLY A 64 34.72 -7.70 24.88
CA GLY A 64 35.14 -9.03 25.28
C GLY A 64 36.63 -9.33 25.05
N SER A 65 37.37 -8.43 24.40
CA SER A 65 38.80 -8.59 24.10
C SER A 65 39.74 -7.82 25.05
N SER A 66 39.23 -7.32 26.18
CA SER A 66 40.01 -6.71 27.27
C SER A 66 39.95 -7.58 28.51
#